data_AF-A0A1L8RI19-F1
#
_entry.id   AF-A0A1L8RI19-F1
#
_cell.length_a   1.000
_cell.length_b   1.000
_cell.length_c   1.000
_cell.angle_alpha   90.00
_cell.angle_beta   90.00
_cell.angle_gamma   90.00
#
_symmetry.space_group_name_H-M   'P 1'
#
loop_
_entity.id
_entity.type
_entity.pdbx_description
1 polymer ?
#
loop_
_entity_poly.entity_id
_entity_poly.type
_entity_poly.pdbx_seq_one_letter_code
_entity_poly.pdbx_strand_id
1 'polypeptide(L)' 'MLVEVWNTDTEEPQGSLVAADNAGAGIGDLVLITQGQAARISAENLETPIDAMIVGVVDSMESNK' A
#
# COMPACT_ATOMS: atom_id res chain seq x y z
N MET A 1 -1.96 -8.69 -2.52
CA MET A 1 -2.16 -8.08 -3.85
C MET A 1 -0.83 -7.66 -4.43
N LEU A 2 -0.65 -7.83 -5.74
CA LEU A 2 0.48 -7.22 -6.47
C LEU A 2 0.17 -5.73 -6.60
N VAL A 3 1.08 -4.88 -6.14
CA VAL A 3 0.93 -3.42 -6.15
C VAL A 3 2.16 -2.79 -6.78
N GLU A 4 1.95 -1.73 -7.54
CA GLU A 4 3.01 -0.91 -8.12
C GLU A 4 3.21 0.35 -7.28
N VAL A 5 4.46 0.62 -6.89
CA VAL A 5 4.79 1.81 -6.12
C VAL A 5 4.86 2.99 -7.08
N TRP A 6 3.96 3.95 -6.91
CA TRP A 6 3.87 5.14 -7.75
C TRP A 6 4.87 6.21 -7.32
N ASN A 7 5.69 6.69 -8.26
CA ASN A 7 6.53 7.86 -8.04
C ASN A 7 5.76 9.13 -8.42
N THR A 8 5.48 10.00 -7.44
CA THR A 8 4.71 11.23 -7.67
C THR A 8 5.52 12.35 -8.31
N ASP A 9 6.85 12.25 -8.40
CA ASP A 9 7.71 13.20 -9.12
C ASP A 9 7.76 12.90 -10.61
N THR A 10 7.86 11.62 -10.99
CA THR A 10 8.02 11.21 -12.39
C THR A 10 6.73 10.73 -13.04
N GLU A 11 5.66 10.52 -12.25
CA GLU A 11 4.42 9.90 -12.70
C GLU A 11 4.63 8.51 -13.35
N GLU A 12 5.59 7.75 -12.81
CA GLU A 12 5.94 6.41 -13.30
C GLU A 12 5.99 5.39 -12.14
N PRO A 13 5.75 4.10 -12.42
CA PRO A 13 5.98 3.03 -11.46
C PRO A 13 7.47 2.90 -11.09
N GLN A 14 7.80 2.90 -9.80
CA GLN A 14 9.16 2.74 -9.28
C GLN A 14 9.51 1.30 -8.93
N GLY A 15 8.54 0.39 -8.93
CA GLY A 15 8.71 -1.03 -8.64
C GLY A 15 7.40 -1.68 -8.23
N SER A 16 7.46 -2.98 -7.94
CA SER A 16 6.30 -3.74 -7.49
C SER A 16 6.61 -4.53 -6.23
N LEU A 17 5.58 -4.75 -5.41
CA LEU A 17 5.66 -5.61 -4.22
C LEU A 17 4.34 -6.36 -4.01
N VAL A 18 4.33 -7.30 -3.07
CA VAL A 18 3.11 -7.98 -2.63
C VAL A 18 2.75 -7.44 -1.26
N ALA A 19 1.52 -6.93 -1.10
CA ALA A 19 0.99 -6.47 0.18
C ALA A 19 -0.23 -7.29 0.60
N ALA A 20 -0.38 -7.58 1.89
CA ALA A 20 -1.65 -8.05 2.44
C ALA A 20 -2.72 -6.96 2.27
N ASP A 21 -3.99 -7.33 2.18
CA ASP A 21 -5.09 -6.36 2.06
C ASP A 21 -6.05 -6.49 3.24
N ASN A 22 -6.17 -5.42 4.01
CA ASN A 22 -7.14 -5.28 5.09
C ASN A 22 -8.15 -4.14 4.82
N ALA A 23 -8.01 -3.43 3.69
CA ALA A 23 -8.85 -2.29 3.32
C ALA A 23 -9.94 -2.67 2.28
N GLY A 24 -9.81 -3.82 1.62
CA GLY A 24 -10.75 -4.29 0.61
C GLY A 24 -10.52 -3.64 -0.75
N ALA A 25 -9.25 -3.44 -1.11
CA ALA A 25 -8.87 -2.84 -2.38
C ALA A 25 -9.22 -3.74 -3.57
N GLY A 26 -9.63 -3.13 -4.67
CA GLY A 26 -9.84 -3.74 -5.97
C GLY A 26 -8.62 -3.63 -6.89
N ILE A 27 -8.72 -4.30 -8.05
CA ILE A 27 -7.74 -4.15 -9.12
C ILE A 27 -7.87 -2.72 -9.69
N GLY A 28 -6.76 -1.99 -9.72
CA GLY A 28 -6.70 -0.63 -10.26
C GLY A 28 -6.94 0.47 -9.22
N ASP A 29 -7.28 0.12 -7.98
CA ASP A 29 -7.39 1.09 -6.90
C ASP A 29 -6.03 1.67 -6.54
N LEU A 30 -6.01 2.98 -6.32
CA LEU A 30 -4.88 3.64 -5.68
C LEU A 30 -4.95 3.37 -4.17
N VAL A 31 -3.85 2.93 -3.58
CA VAL A 31 -3.83 2.45 -2.19
C VAL A 31 -2.69 3.05 -1.38
N LEU A 32 -2.88 3.11 -0.07
CA LEU A 32 -1.83 3.40 0.90
C LEU A 32 -1.29 2.09 1.49
N ILE A 33 0.03 1.97 1.54
CA ILE A 33 0.72 0.78 2.06
C ILE A 33 1.59 1.19 3.24
N THR A 34 1.58 0.36 4.29
CA THR A 34 2.59 0.39 5.35
C THR A 34 3.53 -0.79 5.19
N GLN A 35 4.79 -0.62 5.60
CA GLN A 35 5.80 -1.69 5.55
C GLN A 35 6.45 -1.96 6.92
N GLY A 36 7.10 -3.12 7.04
CA GLY A 36 7.81 -3.54 8.25
C GLY A 36 6.89 -3.81 9.43
N GLN A 37 7.26 -3.34 10.63
CA GLN A 37 6.47 -3.55 11.85
C GLN A 37 5.08 -2.91 11.78
N ALA A 38 4.93 -1.79 11.07
CA ALA A 38 3.65 -1.11 10.90
C ALA A 38 2.63 -1.96 10.14
N ALA A 39 3.08 -2.80 9.19
CA ALA A 39 2.22 -3.76 8.51
C ALA A 39 1.65 -4.80 9.49
N ARG A 40 2.47 -5.29 10.44
CA ARG A 40 2.03 -6.26 11.46
C ARG A 40 1.12 -5.65 12.53
N ILE A 41 1.33 -4.36 12.86
CA ILE A 41 0.40 -3.60 13.70
C ILE A 41 -0.97 -3.49 13.00
N SER A 42 -0.98 -3.21 11.70
CA SER A 42 -2.21 -3.11 10.90
C SER A 42 -2.92 -4.46 10.73
N ALA A 43 -2.17 -5.56 10.79
CA ALA A 43 -2.73 -6.92 10.87
C ALA A 43 -3.27 -7.30 12.25
N GLU A 44 -3.21 -6.39 13.23
CA GLU A 44 -3.62 -6.59 14.62
C GLU A 44 -2.90 -7.77 15.32
N ASN A 45 -1.76 -8.20 14.77
CA ASN A 45 -0.98 -9.31 15.28
C ASN A 45 0.50 -9.17 14.87
N LEU A 46 1.35 -8.86 15.86
CA LEU A 46 2.79 -8.62 15.69
C LEU A 46 3.58 -9.86 15.23
N GLU A 47 3.03 -11.06 15.39
CA GLU A 47 3.63 -12.33 14.95
C GLU A 47 3.26 -12.68 13.51
N THR A 48 2.37 -11.91 12.86
CA THR A 48 1.98 -12.15 11.47
C THR A 48 3.20 -11.97 10.56
N PRO A 49 3.58 -12.97 9.76
CA PRO A 49 4.80 -12.92 8.94
C PRO A 49 4.59 -12.13 7.64
N ILE A 50 4.21 -10.86 7.76
CA ILE A 50 4.07 -9.92 6.65
C ILE A 50 4.93 -8.69 6.89
N ASP A 51 5.35 -8.08 5.79
CA ASP A 51 6.19 -6.88 5.77
C ASP A 51 5.57 -5.74 4.93
N ALA A 52 4.39 -5.95 4.34
CA ALA A 52 3.62 -4.93 3.64
C ALA A 52 2.11 -5.19 3.79
N MET A 53 1.34 -4.13 4.05
CA MET A 53 -0.12 -4.18 4.16
C MET A 53 -0.75 -2.93 3.56
N ILE A 54 -1.79 -3.10 2.75
CA ILE A 54 -2.70 -2.06 2.31
C ILE A 54 -3.56 -1.66 3.51
N VAL A 55 -3.52 -0.38 3.87
CA VAL A 55 -4.20 0.18 5.04
C VAL A 55 -5.34 1.15 4.67
N GLY A 56 -5.49 1.46 3.38
CA GLY A 56 -6.56 2.31 2.89
C GLY A 56 -6.58 2.42 1.37
N VAL A 57 -7.76 2.68 0.83
CA VAL A 57 -7.98 3.07 -0.57
C VAL A 57 -8.02 4.59 -0.65
N VAL A 58 -7.41 5.16 -1.69
CA VAL A 58 -7.31 6.60 -1.89
C VAL A 58 -8.40 7.06 -2.86
N ASP A 59 -9.29 7.94 -2.39
CA ASP A 59 -10.34 8.52 -3.24
C ASP A 59 -9.80 9.52 -4.26
N SER A 60 -8.85 10.36 -3.84
CA SER A 60 -8.24 11.38 -4.70
C SER A 60 -6.86 11.80 -4.17
N MET A 61 -5.94 12.10 -5.08
CA MET A 61 -4.67 12.76 -4.75
C MET A 61 -4.71 14.22 -5.19
N GLU A 62 -4.34 15.13 -4.28
CA GLU A 62 -4.09 16.54 -4.56
C GLU A 62 -2.62 16.82 -4.27
N SER A 63 -1.91 17.42 -5.23
CA SER A 63 -0.51 17.78 -5.09
C SER A 63 -0.33 19.22 -5.51
N ASN A 64 0.38 20.01 -4.69
CA ASN A 64 0.70 21.42 -4.98
C ASN A 64 1.90 21.58 -5.93
N LYS A 65 2.20 20.55 -6.74
CA LYS A 65 3.23 20.63 -7.77
C LYS A 65 2.75 21.43 -8.97
#